data_AF-A0A831JT34-F1
#
_entry.id   AF-A0A831JT34-F1
#
_cell.length_a   1.000
_cell.length_b   1.000
_cell.length_c   1.000
_cell.angle_alpha   90.00
_cell.angle_beta   90.00
_cell.angle_gamma   90.00
#
_symmetry.space_group_name_H-M   'P 1'
#
loop_
_entity.id
_entity.type
_entity.pdbx_description
1 polymer ?
#
loop_
_entity_poly.entity_id
_entity_poly.type
_entity_poly.pdbx_seq_one_letter_code
_entity_poly.pdbx_strand_id
1 'polypeptide(L)'
;VTIIDTDVENGTGAGLVALIEVVALMIGDIVQCYSRAIYEDPVPVRPGMFVKKGCPKSLYRPGSSTDILLFQPGRMTFCDDLQRNVCRRDVQSRFSSRFSVPLAETDIKVRATVGRAESRDGHQAGNAER
;
A
#
# COMPACT_ATOMS: atom_id res chain seq x y z
N VAL A 1 -5.15 -4.61 10.51
CA VAL A 1 -3.84 -4.72 9.83
C VAL A 1 -3.75 -6.07 9.16
N THR A 2 -3.24 -6.14 7.93
CA THR A 2 -3.01 -7.39 7.19
C THR A 2 -1.59 -7.41 6.66
N ILE A 3 -0.83 -8.47 6.88
CA ILE A 3 0.46 -8.69 6.22
C ILE A 3 0.23 -9.62 5.03
N ILE A 4 0.63 -9.19 3.85
CA ILE A 4 0.50 -9.94 2.60
C ILE A 4 1.90 -10.33 2.16
N ASP A 5 2.16 -11.62 2.11
CA ASP A 5 3.33 -12.16 1.44
C ASP A 5 3.06 -12.21 -0.07
N THR A 6 3.79 -11.38 -0.82
CA THR A 6 3.67 -11.32 -2.29
C THR A 6 4.77 -12.09 -3.02
N ASP A 7 5.67 -12.71 -2.26
CA ASP A 7 6.88 -13.41 -2.72
C ASP A 7 6.63 -14.93 -2.92
N VAL A 8 5.41 -15.25 -3.36
CA VAL A 8 4.93 -16.60 -3.68
C VAL A 8 4.92 -16.85 -5.19
N GLU A 9 4.77 -18.11 -5.60
CA GLU A 9 4.61 -18.47 -7.01
C GLU A 9 3.44 -17.70 -7.64
N ASN A 10 3.67 -17.06 -8.80
CA ASN A 10 2.72 -16.17 -9.48
C ASN A 10 2.28 -14.92 -8.66
N GLY A 11 2.99 -14.60 -7.57
CA GLY A 11 2.80 -13.40 -6.77
C GLY A 11 3.35 -12.14 -7.44
N THR A 12 3.10 -10.97 -6.83
CA THR A 12 3.59 -9.69 -7.37
C THR A 12 5.06 -9.40 -7.10
N GLY A 13 5.71 -10.17 -6.22
CA GLY A 13 7.15 -10.12 -5.96
C GLY A 13 7.65 -8.88 -5.22
N ALA A 14 6.76 -8.15 -4.54
CA ALA A 14 7.07 -6.93 -3.79
C ALA A 14 7.46 -7.21 -2.32
N GLY A 15 7.86 -8.45 -2.00
CA GLY A 15 8.15 -8.88 -0.64
C GLY A 15 6.92 -8.91 0.27
N LEU A 16 7.15 -8.64 1.55
CA LEU A 16 6.09 -8.44 2.53
C LEU A 16 5.49 -7.04 2.39
N VAL A 17 4.16 -6.98 2.32
CA VAL A 17 3.41 -5.72 2.28
C VAL A 17 2.46 -5.67 3.47
N ALA A 18 2.60 -4.67 4.33
CA ALA A 18 1.65 -4.40 5.39
C ALA A 18 0.56 -3.45 4.86
N LEU A 19 -0.69 -3.89 4.87
CA LEU A 19 -1.87 -3.06 4.69
C LEU A 19 -2.45 -2.71 6.06
N ILE A 20 -2.41 -1.43 6.40
CA ILE A 20 -2.98 -0.86 7.63
C ILE A 20 -4.19 -0.04 7.21
N GLU A 21 -5.35 -0.45 7.72
CA GLU A 21 -6.64 0.13 7.36
C GLU A 21 -7.09 0.92 8.59
N VAL A 22 -7.32 2.23 8.43
CA VAL A 22 -7.66 3.15 9.53
C VAL A 22 -8.98 3.84 9.21
N VAL A 23 -9.93 3.81 10.14
CA VAL A 23 -11.16 4.62 10.07
C VAL A 23 -11.09 5.80 11.01
N ALA A 24 -11.70 6.91 10.60
CA ALA A 24 -11.88 8.07 11.46
C ALA A 24 -13.09 7.93 12.39
N LEU A 25 -13.20 8.86 13.34
CA LEU A 25 -14.12 8.83 14.48
C LEU A 25 -15.63 8.89 14.14
N MET A 26 -16.04 9.26 12.92
CA MET A 26 -17.47 9.34 12.56
C MET A 26 -17.94 8.05 11.89
N ILE A 27 -18.72 7.21 12.59
CA ILE A 27 -19.43 5.98 12.13
C ILE A 27 -18.61 5.11 11.14
N GLY A 28 -17.29 5.23 11.15
CA GLY A 28 -16.41 4.47 10.29
C GLY A 28 -16.21 3.10 10.90
N ASP A 29 -16.51 2.06 10.15
CA ASP A 29 -16.21 0.68 10.53
C ASP A 29 -15.57 -0.04 9.34
N ILE A 30 -14.63 -0.94 9.63
CA ILE A 30 -13.90 -1.73 8.65
C ILE A 30 -14.24 -3.18 8.89
N VAL A 31 -14.88 -3.83 7.92
CA VAL A 31 -14.96 -5.29 7.89
C VAL A 31 -13.81 -5.80 7.05
N GLN A 32 -12.85 -6.48 7.69
CA GLN A 32 -11.79 -7.18 6.98
C GLN A 32 -12.35 -8.48 6.36
N CYS A 33 -12.87 -8.36 5.14
CA CYS A 33 -13.41 -9.48 4.37
C CYS A 33 -12.81 -9.54 2.96
N TYR A 34 -12.68 -10.74 2.44
CA TYR A 34 -12.26 -11.00 1.06
C TYR A 34 -13.47 -11.41 0.23
N SER A 35 -13.59 -10.85 -0.97
CA SER A 35 -14.57 -11.28 -1.98
C SER A 35 -13.87 -11.50 -3.32
N ARG A 36 -14.24 -12.56 -4.04
CA ARG A 36 -13.66 -12.85 -5.36
C ARG A 36 -14.13 -11.86 -6.43
N ALA A 37 -15.36 -11.38 -6.31
CA ALA A 37 -15.98 -10.41 -7.21
C ALA A 37 -16.75 -9.40 -6.39
N ILE A 38 -16.42 -8.11 -6.55
CA ILE A 38 -17.09 -7.00 -5.87
C ILE A 38 -17.20 -7.31 -4.36
N TYR A 39 -18.39 -7.31 -3.79
CA TYR A 39 -18.64 -7.67 -2.38
C TYR A 39 -19.62 -8.84 -2.28
N GLU A 40 -19.64 -9.69 -3.31
CA GLU A 40 -20.43 -10.91 -3.29
C GLU A 40 -19.75 -11.95 -2.40
N ASP A 41 -20.56 -12.67 -1.62
CA ASP A 41 -20.13 -13.74 -0.69
C ASP A 41 -18.85 -13.41 0.09
N PRO A 42 -18.83 -12.33 0.89
CA PRO A 42 -17.64 -11.90 1.60
C PRO A 42 -17.26 -12.92 2.68
N VAL A 43 -16.01 -13.38 2.65
CA VAL A 43 -15.48 -14.30 3.66
C VAL A 43 -14.50 -13.58 4.59
N PRO A 44 -14.42 -13.94 5.89
CA PRO A 44 -13.44 -13.36 6.79
C PRO A 44 -12.01 -13.61 6.30
N VAL A 45 -11.15 -12.60 6.38
CA VAL A 45 -9.71 -12.75 6.09
C VAL A 45 -9.05 -13.59 7.19
N ARG A 46 -8.20 -14.55 6.81
CA ARG A 46 -7.51 -15.46 7.74
C ARG A 46 -6.04 -15.63 7.34
N PRO A 47 -5.12 -15.88 8.30
CA PRO A 47 -3.76 -16.27 7.97
C PRO A 47 -3.71 -17.49 7.06
N GLY A 48 -2.75 -17.51 6.12
CA GLY A 48 -2.58 -18.59 5.14
C GLY A 48 -3.54 -18.54 3.93
N MET A 49 -4.47 -17.58 3.90
CA MET A 49 -5.38 -17.41 2.76
C MET A 49 -4.67 -16.75 1.57
N PHE A 50 -4.88 -17.31 0.37
CA PHE A 50 -4.50 -16.64 -0.87
C PHE A 50 -5.54 -15.61 -1.28
N VAL A 51 -5.09 -14.40 -1.60
CA VAL A 51 -5.92 -13.31 -2.11
C VAL A 51 -5.45 -12.92 -3.51
N LYS A 52 -6.40 -12.70 -4.43
CA LYS A 52 -6.10 -12.32 -5.81
C LYS A 52 -5.97 -10.80 -5.95
N LYS A 53 -4.93 -10.33 -6.64
CA LYS A 53 -4.74 -8.90 -6.95
C LYS A 53 -5.97 -8.34 -7.66
N GLY A 54 -6.46 -7.20 -7.17
CA GLY A 54 -7.62 -6.48 -7.74
C GLY A 54 -8.98 -6.93 -7.20
N CYS A 55 -9.03 -7.95 -6.34
CA CYS A 55 -10.23 -8.35 -5.61
C CYS A 55 -10.37 -7.56 -4.29
N PRO A 56 -11.59 -7.28 -3.81
CA PRO A 56 -11.78 -6.60 -2.53
C PRO A 56 -11.27 -7.41 -1.33
N LYS A 57 -10.61 -6.71 -0.40
CA LYS A 57 -10.01 -7.27 0.83
C LYS A 57 -10.47 -6.55 2.12
N SER A 58 -11.44 -5.65 1.98
CA SER A 58 -11.98 -4.80 3.03
C SER A 58 -13.30 -4.20 2.57
N LEU A 59 -14.27 -4.06 3.48
CA LEU A 59 -15.48 -3.27 3.28
C LEU A 59 -15.48 -2.12 4.28
N TYR A 60 -15.52 -0.90 3.76
CA TYR A 60 -15.59 0.33 4.57
C TYR A 60 -17.05 0.78 4.68
N ARG A 61 -17.55 0.91 5.91
CA ARG A 61 -18.85 1.54 6.17
C ARG A 61 -18.74 3.07 6.06
N PRO A 62 -19.86 3.78 5.82
CA PRO A 62 -19.85 5.22 5.62
C PRO A 62 -19.09 5.98 6.71
N GLY A 63 -18.07 6.74 6.29
CA GLY A 63 -17.15 7.44 7.16
C GLY A 63 -15.83 7.72 6.43
N SER A 64 -15.00 8.62 6.94
CA SER A 64 -13.65 8.79 6.39
C SER A 64 -12.76 7.63 6.81
N SER A 65 -11.91 7.19 5.89
CA SER A 65 -10.97 6.09 6.07
C SER A 65 -9.68 6.37 5.31
N THR A 66 -8.62 5.66 5.67
CA THR A 66 -7.31 5.75 5.04
C THR A 66 -6.63 4.40 5.09
N ASP A 67 -6.09 3.99 3.95
CA ASP A 67 -5.21 2.83 3.85
C ASP A 67 -3.76 3.26 3.77
N ILE A 68 -2.93 2.62 4.57
CA ILE A 68 -1.48 2.81 4.59
C ILE A 68 -0.85 1.50 4.13
N LEU A 69 -0.08 1.57 3.05
CA LEU A 69 0.72 0.47 2.54
C LEU A 69 2.18 0.69 2.92
N LEU A 70 2.75 -0.27 3.64
CA LEU A 70 4.18 -0.33 3.90
C LEU A 70 4.77 -1.49 3.12
N PHE A 71 5.78 -1.20 2.29
CA PHE A 71 6.50 -2.19 1.51
C PHE A 71 7.78 -2.57 2.24
N GLN A 72 8.15 -3.85 2.19
CA GLN A 72 9.43 -4.31 2.69
C GLN A 72 10.58 -3.51 2.05
N PRO A 73 11.59 -3.05 2.84
CA PRO A 73 12.71 -2.28 2.31
C PRO A 73 13.41 -2.98 1.14
N GLY A 74 13.68 -2.23 0.07
CA GLY A 74 14.38 -2.75 -1.13
C GLY A 74 13.57 -3.74 -1.98
N ARG A 75 12.24 -3.78 -1.82
CA ARG A 75 11.36 -4.65 -2.63
C ARG A 75 10.44 -3.87 -3.57
N MET A 76 10.46 -2.55 -3.53
CA MET A 76 9.56 -1.68 -4.30
C MET A 76 10.24 -0.37 -4.69
N THR A 77 10.25 -0.04 -5.98
CA THR A 77 10.61 1.27 -6.51
C THR A 77 9.35 2.06 -6.84
N PHE A 78 9.20 3.26 -6.30
CA PHE A 78 8.10 4.17 -6.66
C PHE A 78 8.37 4.88 -7.99
N CYS A 79 7.32 5.24 -8.73
CA CYS A 79 7.46 6.01 -9.97
C CYS A 79 8.15 7.37 -9.70
N ASP A 80 9.06 7.77 -10.60
CA ASP A 80 9.88 8.97 -10.42
C ASP A 80 9.07 10.26 -10.29
N ASP A 81 7.92 10.34 -10.97
CA ASP A 81 7.02 11.49 -10.88
C ASP A 81 6.43 11.65 -9.47
N LEU A 82 6.03 10.54 -8.83
CA LEU A 82 5.57 10.54 -7.44
C LEU A 82 6.70 10.89 -6.47
N GLN A 83 7.90 10.33 -6.67
CA GLN A 83 9.07 10.64 -5.85
C GLN A 83 9.48 12.11 -5.96
N ARG A 84 9.45 12.69 -7.17
CA ARG A 84 9.71 14.12 -7.36
C ARG A 84 8.62 14.98 -6.72
N ASN A 85 7.35 14.59 -6.87
CA ASN A 85 6.24 15.39 -6.34
C ASN A 85 6.26 15.43 -4.82
N VAL A 86 6.44 14.30 -4.12
CA VAL A 86 6.47 14.28 -2.64
C VAL A 86 7.57 15.21 -2.10
N CYS A 87 8.68 15.36 -2.83
CA CYS A 87 9.82 16.20 -2.46
C CYS A 87 9.62 17.71 -2.73
N ARG A 88 8.49 18.14 -3.31
CA ARG A 88 8.23 19.54 -3.63
C ARG A 88 8.14 20.41 -2.38
N ARG A 89 8.90 21.50 -2.38
CA ARG A 89 8.98 22.46 -1.26
C ARG A 89 8.12 23.71 -1.45
N ASP A 90 7.60 23.89 -2.67
CA ASP A 90 6.74 25.01 -3.05
C ASP A 90 5.25 24.75 -2.74
N VAL A 91 4.93 23.58 -2.18
CA VAL A 91 3.58 23.19 -1.76
C VAL A 91 3.58 22.95 -0.26
N GLN A 92 2.63 23.54 0.46
CA GLN A 92 2.41 23.27 1.87
C GLN A 92 1.33 22.22 2.02
N SER A 93 1.64 21.12 2.72
CA SER A 93 0.64 20.16 3.19
C SER A 93 0.41 20.38 4.69
N ARG A 94 -0.81 20.13 5.15
CA ARG A 94 -1.11 20.07 6.60
C ARG A 94 -0.23 19.05 7.32
N PHE A 95 0.20 18.01 6.61
CA PHE A 95 1.03 16.95 7.14
C PHE A 95 2.51 17.34 7.20
N SER A 96 3.00 18.33 6.46
CA SER A 96 4.44 18.65 6.46
C SER A 96 4.93 19.39 7.71
N SER A 97 4.03 20.03 8.47
CA SER A 97 4.40 20.86 9.64
C SER A 97 5.14 20.14 10.77
N ARG A 98 5.03 18.81 10.83
CA ARG A 98 5.67 17.96 11.87
C ARG A 98 6.73 17.00 11.31
N PHE A 99 7.03 17.07 10.02
CA PHE A 99 8.06 16.23 9.40
C PHE A 99 9.18 17.11 8.84
N SER A 100 10.43 16.62 8.95
CA SER A 100 11.60 17.31 8.40
C SER A 100 11.73 17.21 6.88
N VAL A 101 10.72 16.65 6.22
CA VAL A 101 10.67 16.46 4.77
C VAL A 101 9.41 17.08 4.19
N PRO A 102 9.48 17.65 2.98
CA PRO A 102 8.28 17.98 2.20
C PRO A 102 7.45 16.70 1.99
N LEU A 103 6.13 16.82 2.16
CA LEU A 103 5.16 15.74 2.02
C LEU A 103 4.00 16.23 1.15
N ALA A 104 4.30 16.63 -0.09
CA ALA A 104 3.27 17.08 -0.99
C ALA A 104 2.31 15.92 -1.33
N GLU A 105 1.02 16.15 -1.13
CA GLU A 105 -0.03 15.18 -1.46
C GLU A 105 -0.17 15.07 -2.99
N THR A 106 -0.40 13.84 -3.48
CA THR A 106 -0.52 13.56 -4.91
C THR A 106 -1.82 12.83 -5.19
N ASP A 107 -2.73 13.47 -5.89
CA ASP A 107 -3.92 12.82 -6.42
C ASP A 107 -3.56 11.97 -7.65
N ILE A 108 -3.94 10.71 -7.63
CA ILE A 108 -3.69 9.76 -8.71
C ILE A 108 -4.99 9.11 -9.19
N LYS A 109 -5.06 8.77 -10.47
CA LYS A 109 -6.21 8.03 -11.02
C LYS A 109 -6.26 6.62 -10.42
N VAL A 110 -7.47 6.10 -10.22
CA VAL A 110 -7.68 4.70 -9.83
C VAL A 110 -6.98 3.80 -10.86
N ARG A 111 -6.20 2.82 -10.35
CA ARG A 111 -5.35 1.89 -11.14
C ARG A 111 -4.16 2.54 -11.87
N ALA A 112 -3.81 3.79 -11.57
CA ALA A 112 -2.52 4.35 -11.99
C ALA A 112 -1.37 3.57 -11.32
N THR A 113 -0.26 3.43 -12.05
CA THR A 113 0.95 2.78 -11.53
C THR A 113 1.63 3.67 -10.50
N VAL A 114 1.82 3.17 -9.29
CA VAL A 114 2.55 3.88 -8.21
C VAL A 114 4.02 3.46 -8.11
N GLY A 115 4.36 2.30 -8.67
CA GLY A 115 5.71 1.77 -8.68
C GLY A 115 5.75 0.32 -9.16
N ARG A 116 6.91 -0.30 -9.04
CA ARG A 116 7.19 -1.67 -9.47
C ARG A 116 7.99 -2.42 -8.43
N ALA A 117 7.77 -3.73 -8.35
CA ALA A 117 8.58 -4.60 -7.50
C ALA A 117 10.04 -4.58 -7.97
N GLU A 118 10.97 -4.61 -7.02
CA GLU A 118 12.40 -4.76 -7.31
C GLU A 118 12.79 -6.23 -7.41
N SER A 119 13.51 -6.57 -8.48
CA SER A 119 14.07 -7.89 -8.70
C SER A 119 14.94 -8.30 -7.52
N ARG A 120 14.85 -9.58 -7.10
CA ARG A 120 15.62 -10.12 -5.97
C ARG A 120 17.14 -9.92 -6.11
N ASP A 121 17.63 -9.84 -7.34
CA ASP A 121 19.05 -9.67 -7.66
C ASP A 121 19.59 -8.26 -7.32
N GLY A 122 18.74 -7.24 -7.30
CA GLY A 122 19.14 -5.85 -7.01
C GLY A 122 19.50 -5.62 -5.53
N HIS A 123 18.97 -6.45 -4.62
CA HIS A 123 19.20 -6.31 -3.18
C HIS A 123 20.54 -6.89 -2.72
N GLN A 124 21.10 -7.88 -3.44
CA GLN A 124 22.43 -8.42 -3.12
C GLN A 124 23.56 -7.47 -3.52
N ALA A 125 23.38 -6.66 -4.57
CA ALA A 125 24.39 -5.69 -4.99
C ALA A 125 24.59 -4.54 -3.98
N GLY A 126 23.50 -4.06 -3.36
CA GLY A 126 23.57 -2.94 -2.41
C GLY A 126 24.11 -3.27 -1.01
N ASN A 127 24.19 -4.55 -0.66
CA ASN A 127 24.66 -5.01 0.65
C ASN A 127 26.13 -5.48 0.64
N ALA A 128 26.76 -5.54 -0.53
CA ALA A 128 28.19 -5.86 -0.69
C ALA A 128 29.10 -4.60 -0.59
N GLU A 129 28.51 -3.40 -0.57
CA GLU A 129 29.25 -2.11 -0.53
C GLU A 129 29.05 -1.31 0.77
N ARG A 130 28.65 -1.95 1.87
CA ARG A 130 28.55 -1.30 3.19
C ARG A 130 29.36 -2.00 4.27
#